data_AF-A0A940HTU4-F1
#
_entry.id   AF-A0A940HTU4-F1
#
_cell.length_a   1.000
_cell.length_b   1.000
_cell.length_c   1.000
_cell.angle_alpha   90.00
_cell.angle_beta   90.00
_cell.angle_gamma   90.00
#
_symmetry.space_group_name_H-M   'P 1'
#
loop_
_entity.id
_entity.type
_entity.pdbx_description
1 polymer ?
#
loop_
_entity_poly.entity_id
_entity_poly.type
_entity_poly.pdbx_seq_one_letter_code
_entity_poly.pdbx_strand_id
1 'polypeptide(L)'
;MALLLFSIICTEGFAQQRREDIFSSFVLYNKRAMFDNELRQRVVANTFAMEPDSTNEYRFESACNAISQYQLTGDTIKAGLKKLFNHYQSLEYDTRRALLEAVYAVYPDEFLTEVNTSLSNAVFPKLFAMGAAYLFRNDSSINNGNTLKIAMVEQFPGYDTIPLLLELEKFINLHNQQVRSTTPDLASLFRHNRNARRKVIYSLQRWDRDYPGIAIVQYADGRFAKHPDGRLMIFEQLARSASNLPYFITNGSTPQGVYSLQGIAVSKNQLIGPTPNFQLTMPFEGRWQQYFQTPDSIPWDSTRNVQAMYNQLMPPNWASYAPMQEAFNAGRIGRTEIIAHGTTINPDYFKGKPYYPFTPTMGCLCAKELWNISNGHLLISEQYNLTSSFSATPGSKGYLFVINLDNQPKPLSRADIEAIVKRFEAE
;
A
#
# COMPACT_ATOMS: atom_id res chain seq x y z
N MET A 1 -38.56 30.76 -32.58
CA MET A 1 -38.84 29.34 -32.85
C MET A 1 -37.75 28.54 -32.15
N ALA A 2 -38.13 27.83 -31.09
CA ALA A 2 -37.20 27.28 -30.10
C ALA A 2 -36.40 26.07 -30.65
N LEU A 3 -35.12 26.05 -30.27
CA LEU A 3 -34.19 24.92 -30.41
C LEU A 3 -34.72 23.67 -29.71
N LEU A 4 -34.57 22.52 -30.37
CA LEU A 4 -34.58 21.20 -29.75
C LEU A 4 -33.50 20.35 -30.42
N LEU A 5 -32.28 20.48 -29.91
CA LEU A 5 -31.17 19.55 -30.18
C LEU A 5 -31.24 18.46 -29.11
N PHE A 6 -31.84 17.33 -29.47
CA PHE A 6 -31.81 16.11 -28.68
C PHE A 6 -30.36 15.64 -28.55
N SER A 7 -29.76 15.84 -27.38
CA SER A 7 -28.52 15.16 -27.01
C SER A 7 -28.89 13.74 -26.60
N ILE A 8 -28.62 12.78 -27.47
CA ILE A 8 -28.63 11.36 -27.13
C ILE A 8 -27.44 11.15 -26.19
N ILE A 9 -27.71 11.05 -24.89
CA ILE A 9 -26.76 10.54 -23.91
C ILE A 9 -26.64 9.04 -24.18
N CYS A 10 -25.67 8.67 -25.02
CA CYS A 10 -25.19 7.30 -25.04
C CYS A 10 -24.57 7.03 -23.66
N THR A 11 -25.29 6.28 -22.84
CA THR A 11 -24.69 5.59 -21.71
C THR A 11 -23.78 4.52 -22.31
N GLU A 12 -22.50 4.85 -22.50
CA GLU A 12 -21.49 3.82 -22.72
C GLU A 12 -21.43 2.98 -21.44
N GLY A 13 -22.22 1.91 -21.41
CA GLY A 13 -21.91 0.78 -20.57
C GLY A 13 -20.54 0.29 -21.02
N PHE A 14 -19.47 0.69 -20.32
CA PHE A 14 -18.16 0.13 -20.54
C PHE A 14 -18.27 -1.39 -20.31
N ALA A 15 -18.40 -2.14 -21.41
CA ALA A 15 -18.29 -3.58 -21.37
C ALA A 15 -16.91 -3.88 -20.78
N GLN A 16 -16.89 -4.60 -19.65
CA GLN A 16 -15.64 -4.94 -18.99
C GLN A 16 -14.75 -5.69 -19.99
N GLN A 17 -13.48 -5.28 -20.10
CA GLN A 17 -12.51 -5.93 -20.96
C GLN A 17 -12.53 -7.44 -20.71
N ARG A 18 -12.60 -8.24 -21.77
CA ARG A 18 -12.57 -9.68 -21.64
C ARG A 18 -11.18 -10.11 -21.17
N ARG A 19 -11.12 -11.11 -20.31
CA ARG A 19 -9.87 -11.58 -19.71
C ARG A 19 -8.84 -11.97 -20.78
N GLU A 20 -9.30 -12.60 -21.85
CA GLU A 20 -8.48 -13.02 -22.99
C GLU A 20 -7.84 -11.85 -23.75
N ASP A 21 -8.43 -10.65 -23.70
CA ASP A 21 -7.91 -9.46 -24.38
C ASP A 21 -6.85 -8.73 -23.53
N ILE A 22 -6.59 -9.17 -22.30
CA ILE A 22 -5.56 -8.58 -21.45
C ILE A 22 -4.19 -9.13 -21.85
N PHE A 23 -3.36 -8.25 -22.38
CA PHE A 23 -2.03 -8.54 -22.91
C PHE A 23 -1.03 -7.48 -22.49
N SER A 24 0.17 -7.90 -22.06
CA SER A 24 1.31 -7.01 -21.82
C SER A 24 2.56 -7.55 -22.49
N SER A 25 3.16 -6.77 -23.40
CA SER A 25 4.45 -7.15 -23.99
C SER A 25 5.61 -7.10 -22.99
N PHE A 26 5.46 -6.35 -21.89
CA PHE A 26 6.48 -6.22 -20.84
C PHE A 26 6.78 -7.55 -20.14
N VAL A 27 5.82 -8.48 -20.12
CA VAL A 27 5.99 -9.78 -19.45
C VAL A 27 6.65 -10.83 -20.33
N LEU A 28 6.87 -10.54 -21.62
CA LEU A 28 7.55 -11.46 -22.53
C LEU A 28 8.99 -11.71 -22.05
N TYR A 29 9.44 -12.96 -22.20
CA TYR A 29 10.73 -13.41 -21.68
C TYR A 29 11.89 -12.47 -22.06
N ASN A 30 12.00 -12.11 -23.34
CA ASN A 30 13.04 -11.23 -23.83
C ASN A 30 12.97 -9.82 -23.23
N LYS A 31 11.76 -9.26 -23.06
CA LYS A 31 11.57 -7.94 -22.44
C LYS A 31 11.93 -7.95 -20.96
N ARG A 32 11.54 -8.98 -20.22
CA ARG A 32 11.95 -9.16 -18.82
C ARG A 32 13.46 -9.36 -18.67
N ALA A 33 14.08 -10.16 -19.52
CA ALA A 33 15.53 -10.38 -19.50
C ALA A 33 16.32 -9.09 -19.82
N MET A 34 15.86 -8.32 -20.80
CA MET A 34 16.43 -7.00 -21.12
C MET A 34 16.28 -6.03 -19.94
N PHE A 35 15.09 -5.97 -19.34
CA PHE A 35 14.81 -5.11 -18.19
C PHE A 35 15.68 -5.48 -16.98
N ASP A 36 15.80 -6.77 -16.65
CA ASP A 36 16.66 -7.23 -15.56
C ASP A 36 18.13 -6.88 -15.79
N ASN A 37 18.62 -7.05 -17.02
CA ASN A 37 19.98 -6.66 -17.38
C ASN A 37 20.20 -5.15 -17.25
N GLU A 38 19.28 -4.33 -17.77
CA GLU A 38 19.37 -2.86 -17.60
C GLU A 38 19.34 -2.47 -16.12
N LEU A 39 18.46 -3.07 -15.32
CA LEU A 39 18.35 -2.79 -13.90
C LEU A 39 19.65 -3.11 -13.16
N ARG A 40 20.18 -4.33 -13.32
CA ARG A 40 21.35 -4.81 -12.59
C ARG A 40 22.64 -4.13 -13.06
N GLN A 41 22.85 -4.07 -14.37
CA GLN A 41 24.11 -3.58 -14.91
C GLN A 41 24.13 -2.06 -15.04
N ARG A 42 23.12 -1.49 -15.73
CA ARG A 42 23.14 -0.08 -16.09
C ARG A 42 22.67 0.82 -14.96
N VAL A 43 21.57 0.47 -14.29
CA VAL A 43 21.01 1.30 -13.23
C VAL A 43 21.80 1.15 -11.93
N VAL A 44 22.15 -0.07 -11.53
CA VAL A 44 22.82 -0.33 -10.24
C VAL A 44 24.34 -0.40 -10.37
N ALA A 45 24.90 -1.41 -11.06
CA ALA A 45 26.34 -1.69 -11.02
C ALA A 45 27.18 -0.53 -11.59
N ASN A 46 26.82 -0.01 -12.76
CA ASN A 46 27.54 1.11 -13.37
C ASN A 46 27.45 2.38 -12.52
N THR A 47 26.30 2.63 -11.88
CA THR A 47 26.14 3.79 -11.00
C THR A 47 27.05 3.68 -9.78
N PHE A 48 27.05 2.53 -9.10
CA PHE A 48 27.83 2.34 -7.88
C PHE A 48 29.35 2.23 -8.12
N ALA A 49 29.77 2.03 -9.38
CA ALA A 49 31.16 2.15 -9.80
C ALA A 49 31.65 3.60 -9.89
N MET A 50 30.76 4.59 -9.99
CA MET A 50 31.10 6.02 -10.02
C MET A 50 31.25 6.59 -8.60
N GLU A 51 31.84 7.79 -8.50
CA GLU A 51 31.77 8.62 -7.30
C GLU A 51 30.56 9.57 -7.39
N PRO A 52 29.81 9.79 -6.29
CA PRO A 52 28.67 10.70 -6.29
C PRO A 52 29.15 12.15 -6.43
N ASP A 53 28.53 12.89 -7.35
CA ASP A 53 28.72 14.32 -7.54
C ASP A 53 27.40 15.01 -7.89
N SER A 54 27.39 16.34 -7.93
CA SER A 54 26.19 17.15 -8.17
C SER A 54 25.54 16.94 -9.55
N THR A 55 26.25 16.32 -10.51
CA THR A 55 25.75 16.09 -11.86
C THR A 55 25.21 14.68 -12.07
N ASN A 56 25.55 13.74 -11.19
CA ASN A 56 25.25 12.32 -11.34
C ASN A 56 24.37 11.74 -10.22
N GLU A 57 24.10 12.50 -9.16
CA GLU A 57 23.44 12.02 -7.95
C GLU A 57 22.07 11.35 -8.19
N TYR A 58 21.27 11.89 -9.11
CA TYR A 58 19.97 11.32 -9.51
C TYR A 58 20.04 9.84 -9.95
N ARG A 59 21.22 9.41 -10.43
CA ARG A 59 21.45 8.01 -10.80
C ARG A 59 21.53 7.13 -9.56
N PHE A 60 22.15 7.60 -8.49
CA PHE A 60 22.24 6.90 -7.21
C PHE A 60 20.86 6.81 -6.54
N GLU A 61 20.06 7.87 -6.61
CA GLU A 61 18.65 7.82 -6.21
C GLU A 61 17.91 6.71 -6.98
N SER A 62 18.03 6.71 -8.30
CA SER A 62 17.40 5.70 -9.17
C SER A 62 17.86 4.28 -8.86
N ALA A 63 19.17 4.10 -8.58
CA ALA A 63 19.74 2.82 -8.16
C ALA A 63 19.15 2.36 -6.82
N CYS A 64 19.03 3.24 -5.83
CA CYS A 64 18.44 2.91 -4.54
C CYS A 64 16.95 2.55 -4.65
N ASN A 65 16.18 3.31 -5.46
CA ASN A 65 14.78 2.99 -5.74
C ASN A 65 14.63 1.61 -6.42
N ALA A 66 15.51 1.28 -7.37
CA ALA A 66 15.58 -0.04 -8.00
C ALA A 66 15.91 -1.16 -6.99
N ILE A 67 16.91 -0.94 -6.13
CA ILE A 67 17.31 -1.89 -5.08
C ILE A 67 16.12 -2.19 -4.14
N SER A 68 15.42 -1.16 -3.68
CA SER A 68 14.23 -1.30 -2.83
C SER A 68 13.10 -2.08 -3.53
N GLN A 69 12.72 -1.65 -4.74
CA GLN A 69 11.56 -2.20 -5.45
C GLN A 69 11.77 -3.66 -5.89
N TYR A 70 12.98 -4.01 -6.31
CA TYR A 70 13.29 -5.34 -6.85
C TYR A 70 14.11 -6.21 -5.89
N GLN A 71 14.29 -5.75 -4.65
CA GLN A 71 14.97 -6.48 -3.57
C GLN A 71 16.38 -6.96 -3.98
N LEU A 72 17.12 -6.11 -4.70
CA LEU A 72 18.45 -6.46 -5.22
C LEU A 72 19.49 -6.42 -4.11
N THR A 73 20.27 -7.48 -3.98
CA THR A 73 21.33 -7.63 -2.96
C THR A 73 22.65 -8.08 -3.59
N GLY A 74 23.74 -7.97 -2.84
CA GLY A 74 25.08 -8.41 -3.22
C GLY A 74 26.18 -7.46 -2.77
N ASP A 75 27.43 -7.94 -2.77
CA ASP A 75 28.57 -7.19 -2.22
C ASP A 75 28.79 -5.85 -2.91
N THR A 76 28.63 -5.78 -4.24
CA THR A 76 28.72 -4.52 -5.00
C THR A 76 27.66 -3.51 -4.56
N ILE A 77 26.43 -3.98 -4.29
CA ILE A 77 25.33 -3.14 -3.83
C ILE A 77 25.64 -2.63 -2.42
N LYS A 78 26.04 -3.53 -1.52
CA LYS A 78 26.40 -3.17 -0.15
C LYS A 78 27.54 -2.14 -0.10
N ALA A 79 28.58 -2.33 -0.92
CA ALA A 79 29.69 -1.38 -1.03
C ALA A 79 29.23 -0.01 -1.56
N GLY A 80 28.35 0.02 -2.56
CA GLY A 80 27.81 1.26 -3.09
C GLY A 80 26.90 2.01 -2.10
N LEU A 81 26.05 1.31 -1.34
CA LEU A 81 25.26 1.93 -0.28
C LEU A 81 26.16 2.48 0.84
N LYS A 82 27.22 1.77 1.22
CA LYS A 82 28.22 2.26 2.17
C LYS A 82 28.94 3.51 1.66
N LYS A 83 29.28 3.54 0.37
CA LYS A 83 29.83 4.75 -0.29
C LYS A 83 28.87 5.92 -0.12
N LEU A 84 27.58 5.74 -0.39
CA LEU A 84 26.59 6.81 -0.22
C LEU A 84 26.49 7.29 1.24
N PHE A 85 26.57 6.40 2.22
CA PHE A 85 26.61 6.81 3.63
C PHE A 85 27.86 7.64 3.98
N ASN A 86 29.02 7.33 3.40
CA ASN A 86 30.23 8.15 3.59
C ASN A 86 30.04 9.58 3.06
N HIS A 87 29.19 9.76 2.05
CA HIS A 87 28.84 11.07 1.46
C HIS A 87 27.51 11.63 1.98
N TYR A 88 26.88 11.01 2.99
CA TYR A 88 25.47 11.25 3.33
C TYR A 88 25.10 12.72 3.51
N GLN A 89 25.97 13.51 4.17
CA GLN A 89 25.71 14.91 4.46
C GLN A 89 25.76 15.82 3.23
N SER A 90 26.49 15.43 2.18
CA SER A 90 26.57 16.19 0.93
C SER A 90 25.52 15.78 -0.10
N LEU A 91 24.81 14.67 0.12
CA LEU A 91 23.77 14.21 -0.80
C LEU A 91 22.52 15.10 -0.73
N GLU A 92 21.83 15.24 -1.84
CA GLU A 92 20.49 15.80 -1.93
C GLU A 92 19.47 14.98 -1.12
N TYR A 93 18.36 15.64 -0.79
CA TYR A 93 17.31 15.06 0.06
C TYR A 93 16.75 13.75 -0.52
N ASP A 94 16.45 13.71 -1.82
CA ASP A 94 15.80 12.55 -2.44
C ASP A 94 16.72 11.33 -2.48
N THR A 95 18.02 11.52 -2.72
CA THR A 95 19.02 10.44 -2.65
C THR A 95 19.16 9.91 -1.23
N ARG A 96 19.21 10.79 -0.21
CA ARG A 96 19.23 10.35 1.20
C ARG A 96 17.99 9.53 1.55
N ARG A 97 16.82 9.98 1.10
CA ARG A 97 15.56 9.25 1.29
C ARG A 97 15.60 7.89 0.60
N ALA A 98 16.01 7.83 -0.66
CA ALA A 98 16.08 6.59 -1.42
C ALA A 98 17.10 5.60 -0.81
N LEU A 99 18.25 6.09 -0.33
CA LEU A 99 19.25 5.30 0.39
C LEU A 99 18.67 4.66 1.66
N LEU A 100 18.00 5.45 2.51
CA LEU A 100 17.36 4.93 3.73
C LEU A 100 16.28 3.88 3.41
N GLU A 101 15.50 4.10 2.35
CA GLU A 101 14.50 3.13 1.89
C GLU A 101 15.16 1.83 1.40
N ALA A 102 16.24 1.93 0.60
CA ALA A 102 16.97 0.77 0.08
C ALA A 102 17.56 -0.09 1.22
N VAL A 103 18.26 0.53 2.17
CA VAL A 103 18.87 -0.21 3.29
C VAL A 103 17.78 -0.81 4.19
N TYR A 104 16.67 -0.10 4.40
CA TYR A 104 15.53 -0.64 5.11
C TYR A 104 14.97 -1.88 4.41
N ALA A 105 14.89 -1.86 3.08
CA ALA A 105 14.31 -2.91 2.26
C ALA A 105 15.14 -4.19 2.22
N VAL A 106 16.47 -4.08 2.05
CA VAL A 106 17.32 -5.22 1.68
C VAL A 106 18.43 -5.57 2.68
N TYR A 107 18.77 -4.67 3.61
CA TYR A 107 19.82 -4.89 4.61
C TYR A 107 19.30 -4.47 5.99
N PRO A 108 18.37 -5.24 6.59
CA PRO A 108 17.53 -4.72 7.65
C PRO A 108 18.23 -4.40 8.96
N ASP A 109 19.40 -5.00 9.20
CA ASP A 109 20.18 -4.99 10.44
C ASP A 109 21.68 -4.64 10.24
N GLU A 110 22.13 -4.41 9.01
CA GLU A 110 23.57 -4.29 8.71
C GLU A 110 24.12 -2.85 8.78
N PHE A 111 23.28 -1.84 8.53
CA PHE A 111 23.68 -0.41 8.50
C PHE A 111 23.30 0.35 9.78
N LEU A 112 23.28 -0.33 10.93
CA LEU A 112 22.84 0.28 12.21
C LEU A 112 23.68 1.50 12.59
N THR A 113 25.00 1.43 12.44
CA THR A 113 25.90 2.53 12.78
C THR A 113 25.69 3.70 11.84
N GLU A 114 25.69 3.46 10.53
CA GLU A 114 25.52 4.48 9.51
C GLU A 114 24.16 5.20 9.65
N VAL A 115 23.08 4.43 9.86
CA VAL A 115 21.74 5.00 10.05
C VAL A 115 21.65 5.80 11.35
N ASN A 116 22.26 5.33 12.44
CA ASN A 116 22.29 6.08 13.69
C ASN A 116 23.04 7.41 13.53
N THR A 117 24.21 7.41 12.88
CA THR A 117 24.96 8.62 12.58
C THR A 117 24.17 9.59 11.69
N SER A 118 23.49 9.09 10.66
CA SER A 118 22.62 9.90 9.81
C SER A 118 21.43 10.49 10.59
N LEU A 119 20.83 9.73 11.50
CA LEU A 119 19.71 10.17 12.34
C LEU A 119 20.13 11.26 13.33
N SER A 120 21.29 11.14 13.97
CA SER A 120 21.79 12.15 14.92
C SER A 120 22.00 13.53 14.28
N ASN A 121 22.10 13.60 12.95
CA ASN A 121 22.30 14.83 12.18
C ASN A 121 21.10 15.16 11.27
N ALA A 122 19.95 14.49 11.45
CA ALA A 122 18.82 14.66 10.56
C ALA A 122 18.12 16.00 10.81
N VAL A 123 18.07 16.84 9.78
CA VAL A 123 17.33 18.12 9.81
C VAL A 123 15.94 18.03 9.18
N PHE A 124 15.63 16.92 8.52
CA PHE A 124 14.35 16.68 7.88
C PHE A 124 13.54 15.63 8.66
N PRO A 125 12.29 15.93 9.08
CA PRO A 125 11.46 15.00 9.85
C PRO A 125 11.29 13.62 9.18
N LYS A 126 11.25 13.57 7.84
CA LYS A 126 11.12 12.31 7.10
C LYS A 126 12.36 11.43 7.18
N LEU A 127 13.55 12.01 7.00
CA LEU A 127 14.80 11.26 7.11
C LEU A 127 15.00 10.78 8.55
N PHE A 128 14.64 11.61 9.54
CA PHE A 128 14.62 11.20 10.95
C PHE A 128 13.67 10.02 11.16
N ALA A 129 12.41 10.11 10.70
CA ALA A 129 11.42 9.06 10.90
C ALA A 129 11.80 7.74 10.22
N MET A 130 12.43 7.79 9.05
CA MET A 130 12.95 6.60 8.36
C MET A 130 14.11 5.96 9.14
N GLY A 131 15.06 6.76 9.61
CA GLY A 131 16.16 6.27 10.44
C GLY A 131 15.66 5.69 11.78
N ALA A 132 14.72 6.36 12.43
CA ALA A 132 14.15 5.92 13.70
C ALA A 132 13.38 4.60 13.52
N ALA A 133 12.61 4.47 12.43
CA ALA A 133 11.94 3.22 12.09
C ALA A 133 12.93 2.08 11.82
N TYR A 134 14.05 2.36 11.16
CA TYR A 134 15.11 1.36 10.93
C TYR A 134 15.73 0.88 12.26
N LEU A 135 16.08 1.80 13.17
CA LEU A 135 16.66 1.47 14.47
C LEU A 135 15.65 0.76 15.38
N PHE A 136 14.40 1.23 15.42
CA PHE A 136 13.34 0.63 16.23
C PHE A 136 12.95 -0.78 15.78
N ARG A 137 13.03 -1.08 14.47
CA ARG A 137 12.82 -2.44 13.95
C ARG A 137 13.83 -3.43 14.53
N ASN A 138 15.07 -3.01 14.77
CA ASN A 138 16.15 -3.85 15.28
C ASN A 138 16.17 -3.94 16.80
N ASP A 139 15.76 -2.88 17.49
CA ASP A 139 15.57 -2.86 18.94
C ASP A 139 14.27 -2.13 19.29
N SER A 140 13.21 -2.90 19.53
CA SER A 140 11.91 -2.34 19.93
C SER A 140 11.74 -2.22 21.46
N SER A 141 12.84 -2.20 22.21
CA SER A 141 12.80 -2.05 23.67
C SER A 141 12.31 -0.66 24.08
N ILE A 142 11.77 -0.56 25.30
CA ILE A 142 11.33 0.71 25.88
C ILE A 142 12.50 1.70 25.96
N ASN A 143 13.71 1.23 26.27
CA ASN A 143 14.89 2.07 26.36
C ASN A 143 15.25 2.71 25.02
N ASN A 144 15.38 1.90 23.96
CA ASN A 144 15.65 2.45 22.63
C ASN A 144 14.52 3.36 22.15
N GLY A 145 13.26 2.98 22.37
CA GLY A 145 12.11 3.82 22.06
C GLY A 145 12.16 5.18 22.76
N ASN A 146 12.57 5.23 24.03
CA ASN A 146 12.77 6.50 24.75
C ASN A 146 13.95 7.30 24.20
N THR A 147 15.08 6.66 23.87
CA THR A 147 16.22 7.33 23.24
C THR A 147 15.83 8.00 21.92
N LEU A 148 15.09 7.29 21.04
CA LEU A 148 14.62 7.85 19.77
C LEU A 148 13.68 9.03 19.98
N LYS A 149 12.77 8.95 20.96
CA LYS A 149 11.87 10.07 21.29
C LYS A 149 12.62 11.28 21.85
N ILE A 150 13.63 11.09 22.70
CA ILE A 150 14.47 12.18 23.20
C ILE A 150 15.17 12.88 22.03
N ALA A 151 15.82 12.11 21.15
CA ALA A 151 16.47 12.66 19.96
C ALA A 151 15.49 13.42 19.05
N MET A 152 14.26 12.93 18.91
CA MET A 152 13.19 13.59 18.15
C MET A 152 12.84 14.96 18.73
N VAL A 153 12.67 15.05 20.05
CA VAL A 153 12.34 16.31 20.75
C VAL A 153 13.49 17.31 20.65
N GLU A 154 14.73 16.85 20.81
CA GLU A 154 15.92 17.69 20.76
C GLU A 154 16.17 18.27 19.35
N GLN A 155 15.99 17.46 18.31
CA GLN A 155 16.22 17.89 16.92
C GLN A 155 15.05 18.68 16.33
N PHE A 156 13.82 18.42 16.79
CA PHE A 156 12.61 19.05 16.27
C PHE A 156 11.79 19.68 17.41
N PRO A 157 12.20 20.85 17.94
CA PRO A 157 11.32 21.65 18.80
C PRO A 157 9.99 21.90 18.08
N GLY A 158 8.87 21.50 18.70
CA GLY A 158 7.54 21.53 18.07
C GLY A 158 7.19 20.29 17.24
N TYR A 159 7.84 19.14 17.49
CA TYR A 159 7.51 17.86 16.84
C TYR A 159 6.03 17.50 16.90
N ASP A 160 5.33 17.95 17.94
CA ASP A 160 3.91 17.75 18.20
C ASP A 160 2.99 18.50 17.21
N THR A 161 3.55 19.40 16.40
CA THR A 161 2.86 20.05 15.28
C THR A 161 3.12 19.38 13.94
N ILE A 162 4.06 18.41 13.89
CA ILE A 162 4.47 17.74 12.66
C ILE A 162 3.76 16.38 12.60
N PRO A 163 2.75 16.19 11.73
CA PRO A 163 1.93 14.97 11.72
C PRO A 163 2.76 13.68 11.59
N LEU A 164 3.85 13.74 10.83
CA LEU A 164 4.74 12.60 10.63
C LEU A 164 5.43 12.16 11.93
N LEU A 165 5.92 13.11 12.72
CA LEU A 165 6.62 12.80 13.97
C LEU A 165 5.65 12.35 15.07
N LEU A 166 4.42 12.90 15.07
CA LEU A 166 3.34 12.38 15.92
C LEU A 166 3.01 10.92 15.62
N GLU A 167 2.92 10.52 14.34
CA GLU A 167 2.67 9.11 14.01
C GLU A 167 3.88 8.21 14.28
N LEU A 168 5.11 8.73 14.13
CA LEU A 168 6.32 8.00 14.56
C LEU A 168 6.30 7.75 16.07
N GLU A 169 5.96 8.75 16.87
CA GLU A 169 5.84 8.59 18.32
C GLU A 169 4.80 7.52 18.68
N LYS A 170 3.61 7.59 18.07
CA LYS A 170 2.56 6.57 18.26
C LYS A 170 3.04 5.20 17.86
N PHE A 171 3.76 5.07 16.75
CA PHE A 171 4.32 3.81 16.30
C PHE A 171 5.30 3.24 17.34
N ILE A 172 6.26 4.04 17.82
CA ILE A 172 7.22 3.63 18.86
C ILE A 172 6.50 3.20 20.15
N ASN A 173 5.48 3.95 20.57
CA ASN A 173 4.81 3.69 21.85
C ASN A 173 3.78 2.54 21.80
N LEU A 174 3.07 2.37 20.67
CA LEU A 174 1.85 1.58 20.62
C LEU A 174 1.92 0.39 19.66
N HIS A 175 2.86 0.34 18.71
CA HIS A 175 2.84 -0.67 17.66
C HIS A 175 2.86 -2.11 18.21
N ASN A 176 3.79 -2.41 19.12
CA ASN A 176 3.92 -3.73 19.73
C ASN A 176 2.66 -4.17 20.51
N GLN A 177 1.95 -3.22 21.11
CA GLN A 177 0.67 -3.47 21.78
C GLN A 177 -0.45 -3.72 20.75
N GLN A 178 -0.53 -2.88 19.71
CA GLN A 178 -1.57 -2.97 18.68
C GLN A 178 -1.49 -4.28 17.88
N VAL A 179 -0.29 -4.75 17.56
CA VAL A 179 -0.06 -6.03 16.88
C VAL A 179 -0.63 -7.22 17.66
N ARG A 180 -0.73 -7.09 18.99
CA ARG A 180 -1.28 -8.11 19.90
C ARG A 180 -2.75 -7.85 20.26
N SER A 181 -3.28 -6.70 19.88
CA SER A 181 -4.67 -6.34 20.18
C SER A 181 -5.63 -7.17 19.34
N THR A 182 -6.76 -7.55 19.94
CA THR A 182 -7.80 -8.30 19.25
C THR A 182 -8.58 -7.36 18.35
N THR A 183 -8.65 -7.70 17.06
CA THR A 183 -9.46 -6.96 16.11
C THR A 183 -10.95 -7.06 16.49
N PRO A 184 -11.73 -5.97 16.42
CA PRO A 184 -13.15 -6.01 16.72
C PRO A 184 -13.90 -7.00 15.81
N ASP A 185 -15.10 -7.42 16.23
CA ASP A 185 -15.88 -8.39 15.47
C ASP A 185 -16.25 -7.84 14.07
N LEU A 186 -15.85 -8.56 13.03
CA LEU A 186 -16.13 -8.23 11.64
C LEU A 186 -17.63 -8.28 11.32
N ALA A 187 -18.42 -9.12 11.99
CA ALA A 187 -19.86 -9.18 11.72
C ALA A 187 -20.56 -7.85 12.02
N SER A 188 -20.12 -7.11 13.06
CA SER A 188 -20.65 -5.77 13.33
C SER A 188 -20.34 -4.77 12.21
N LEU A 189 -19.15 -4.86 11.62
CA LEU A 189 -18.75 -4.02 10.48
C LEU A 189 -19.54 -4.38 9.21
N PHE A 190 -19.71 -5.67 8.93
CA PHE A 190 -20.50 -6.16 7.79
C PHE A 190 -21.97 -5.71 7.89
N ARG A 191 -22.54 -5.77 9.09
CA ARG A 191 -23.91 -5.30 9.38
C ARG A 191 -24.04 -3.79 9.21
N HIS A 192 -23.06 -3.03 9.70
CA HIS A 192 -23.03 -1.56 9.53
C HIS A 192 -23.06 -1.16 8.06
N ASN A 193 -22.23 -1.78 7.23
CA ASN A 193 -22.17 -1.48 5.80
C ASN A 193 -23.39 -1.98 5.03
N ARG A 194 -23.97 -3.14 5.41
CA ARG A 194 -25.28 -3.60 4.90
C ARG A 194 -26.37 -2.57 5.18
N ASN A 195 -26.48 -2.08 6.42
CA ASN A 195 -27.50 -1.11 6.81
C ASN A 195 -27.32 0.23 6.07
N ALA A 196 -26.08 0.65 5.85
CA ALA A 196 -25.75 1.83 5.07
C ALA A 196 -25.87 1.63 3.54
N ARG A 197 -26.25 0.42 3.09
CA ARG A 197 -26.34 0.02 1.67
C ARG A 197 -25.06 0.32 0.87
N ARG A 198 -23.91 0.10 1.49
CA ARG A 198 -22.60 0.35 0.88
C ARG A 198 -22.09 -0.90 0.20
N LYS A 199 -21.56 -0.72 -1.00
CA LYS A 199 -20.74 -1.73 -1.68
C LYS A 199 -19.33 -1.63 -1.12
N VAL A 200 -18.80 -2.75 -0.63
CA VAL A 200 -17.55 -2.74 0.16
C VAL A 200 -16.63 -3.87 -0.26
N ILE A 201 -15.33 -3.56 -0.36
CA ILE A 201 -14.24 -4.53 -0.41
C ILE A 201 -13.59 -4.57 0.98
N TYR A 202 -13.46 -5.75 1.57
CA TYR A 202 -12.67 -5.94 2.78
C TYR A 202 -11.37 -6.62 2.39
N SER A 203 -10.25 -5.88 2.46
CA SER A 203 -8.89 -6.40 2.36
C SER A 203 -8.41 -6.79 3.75
N LEU A 204 -8.55 -8.08 4.05
CA LEU A 204 -8.19 -8.67 5.33
C LEU A 204 -6.74 -9.15 5.24
N GLN A 205 -5.94 -8.81 6.23
CA GLN A 205 -4.50 -8.99 6.19
C GLN A 205 -3.95 -9.50 7.54
N ARG A 206 -2.70 -9.95 7.55
CA ARG A 206 -1.92 -10.12 8.78
C ARG A 206 -1.28 -8.80 9.19
N TRP A 207 -0.98 -8.66 10.47
CA TRP A 207 -0.08 -7.61 10.97
C TRP A 207 1.32 -7.76 10.39
N ASP A 208 1.84 -9.00 10.36
CA ASP A 208 3.02 -9.34 9.60
C ASP A 208 2.71 -9.33 8.09
N ARG A 209 3.10 -8.23 7.45
CA ARG A 209 2.86 -7.97 6.03
C ARG A 209 3.66 -8.87 5.10
N ASP A 210 4.58 -9.70 5.59
CA ASP A 210 5.27 -10.68 4.74
C ASP A 210 4.34 -11.83 4.32
N TYR A 211 3.14 -11.93 4.90
CA TYR A 211 2.16 -12.96 4.55
C TYR A 211 0.96 -12.36 3.79
N PRO A 212 0.59 -12.93 2.62
CA PRO A 212 -0.55 -12.47 1.84
C PRO A 212 -1.87 -12.53 2.62
N GLY A 213 -2.71 -11.53 2.37
CA GLY A 213 -4.07 -11.45 2.85
C GLY A 213 -5.10 -11.89 1.82
N ILE A 214 -6.37 -11.66 2.14
CA ILE A 214 -7.54 -12.01 1.33
C ILE A 214 -8.46 -10.80 1.23
N ALA A 215 -8.89 -10.47 0.02
CA ALA A 215 -9.99 -9.58 -0.26
C ALA A 215 -11.31 -10.34 -0.44
N ILE A 216 -12.41 -9.77 0.05
CA ILE A 216 -13.78 -10.23 -0.21
C ILE A 216 -14.69 -9.05 -0.55
N VAL A 217 -15.77 -9.30 -1.29
CA VAL A 217 -16.71 -8.26 -1.73
C VAL A 217 -18.07 -8.45 -1.06
N GLN A 218 -18.57 -7.41 -0.42
CA GLN A 218 -19.96 -7.29 0.04
C GLN A 218 -20.71 -6.32 -0.86
N TYR A 219 -21.82 -6.77 -1.43
CA TYR A 219 -22.68 -5.94 -2.27
C TYR A 219 -23.50 -4.95 -1.43
N ALA A 220 -24.09 -3.96 -2.09
CA ALA A 220 -24.91 -2.93 -1.43
C ALA A 220 -26.17 -3.49 -0.75
N ASP A 221 -26.64 -4.68 -1.12
CA ASP A 221 -27.73 -5.38 -0.44
C ASP A 221 -27.27 -6.15 0.83
N GLY A 222 -25.96 -6.17 1.09
CA GLY A 222 -25.32 -6.82 2.22
C GLY A 222 -24.87 -8.27 1.97
N ARG A 223 -25.21 -8.88 0.83
CA ARG A 223 -24.76 -10.23 0.47
C ARG A 223 -23.30 -10.23 0.06
N PHE A 224 -22.59 -11.32 0.37
CA PHE A 224 -21.23 -11.51 -0.11
C PHE A 224 -21.20 -12.11 -1.52
N ALA A 225 -20.17 -11.75 -2.29
CA ALA A 225 -19.93 -12.34 -3.61
C ALA A 225 -19.64 -13.84 -3.49
N LYS A 226 -20.40 -14.66 -4.22
CA LYS A 226 -20.30 -16.13 -4.20
C LYS A 226 -20.24 -16.69 -5.61
N HIS A 227 -19.50 -17.77 -5.79
CA HIS A 227 -19.54 -18.59 -6.99
C HIS A 227 -20.95 -19.21 -7.16
N PRO A 228 -21.31 -19.70 -8.37
CA PRO A 228 -22.60 -20.35 -8.61
C PRO A 228 -22.88 -21.55 -7.70
N ASP A 229 -21.83 -22.21 -7.20
CA ASP A 229 -21.91 -23.31 -6.24
C ASP A 229 -22.11 -22.86 -4.77
N GLY A 230 -22.27 -21.55 -4.53
CA GLY A 230 -22.49 -20.96 -3.22
C GLY A 230 -21.22 -20.73 -2.40
N ARG A 231 -20.03 -21.09 -2.90
CA ARG A 231 -18.76 -20.80 -2.18
C ARG A 231 -18.43 -19.32 -2.23
N LEU A 232 -17.89 -18.80 -1.13
CA LEU A 232 -17.42 -17.41 -1.04
C LEU A 232 -16.32 -17.16 -2.07
N MET A 233 -16.46 -16.09 -2.85
CA MET A 233 -15.38 -15.60 -3.68
C MET A 233 -14.35 -14.88 -2.80
N ILE A 234 -13.09 -15.30 -2.90
CA ILE A 234 -11.95 -14.71 -2.19
C ILE A 234 -10.87 -14.39 -3.22
N PHE A 235 -10.11 -13.33 -2.97
CA PHE A 235 -9.06 -12.88 -3.88
C PHE A 235 -7.80 -12.61 -3.07
N GLU A 236 -6.69 -13.25 -3.40
CA GLU A 236 -5.48 -13.04 -2.63
C GLU A 236 -4.86 -11.67 -2.95
N GLN A 237 -4.44 -10.96 -1.90
CA GLN A 237 -3.94 -9.59 -2.03
C GLN A 237 -2.90 -9.28 -0.96
N LEU A 238 -1.82 -8.63 -1.37
CA LEU A 238 -0.72 -8.22 -0.51
C LEU A 238 -0.81 -6.72 -0.21
N ALA A 239 -0.77 -6.35 1.08
CA ALA A 239 -0.74 -4.96 1.57
C ALA A 239 0.68 -4.48 1.95
N ARG A 240 1.70 -5.23 1.54
CA ARG A 240 3.11 -4.97 1.80
C ARG A 240 3.69 -4.08 0.71
N SER A 241 4.44 -3.04 1.09
CA SER A 241 5.28 -2.35 0.12
C SER A 241 6.55 -3.13 -0.18
N ALA A 242 7.27 -2.82 -1.26
CA ALA A 242 8.52 -3.50 -1.58
C ALA A 242 9.58 -3.34 -0.48
N SER A 243 9.68 -2.15 0.12
CA SER A 243 10.57 -1.87 1.25
C SER A 243 10.06 -2.39 2.60
N ASN A 244 8.75 -2.62 2.71
CA ASN A 244 8.05 -2.88 3.97
C ASN A 244 8.18 -1.75 5.01
N LEU A 245 8.44 -0.51 4.58
CA LEU A 245 8.45 0.65 5.46
C LEU A 245 7.11 0.79 6.21
N PRO A 246 7.08 1.40 7.42
CA PRO A 246 5.85 1.61 8.15
C PRO A 246 4.82 2.46 7.40
N TYR A 247 3.54 2.28 7.75
CA TYR A 247 2.41 2.87 7.02
C TYR A 247 2.41 4.41 6.95
N PHE A 248 3.09 5.10 7.85
CA PHE A 248 3.14 6.57 7.89
C PHE A 248 4.28 7.14 7.03
N ILE A 249 5.14 6.29 6.48
CA ILE A 249 6.22 6.67 5.56
C ILE A 249 5.75 6.50 4.11
N THR A 250 6.05 7.46 3.23
CA THR A 250 5.83 7.31 1.78
C THR A 250 6.47 6.02 1.26
N ASN A 251 5.80 5.32 0.34
CA ASN A 251 6.17 3.99 -0.13
C ASN A 251 6.21 2.89 0.96
N GLY A 252 5.70 3.17 2.16
CA GLY A 252 5.47 2.16 3.19
C GLY A 252 4.26 1.28 2.90
N SER A 253 4.15 0.17 3.63
CA SER A 253 3.05 -0.78 3.54
C SER A 253 1.69 -0.08 3.69
N THR A 254 0.65 -0.65 3.10
CA THR A 254 -0.67 -0.01 3.05
C THR A 254 -1.26 0.12 4.47
N PRO A 255 -1.65 1.35 4.89
CA PRO A 255 -2.27 1.56 6.19
C PRO A 255 -3.60 0.82 6.34
N GLN A 256 -3.91 0.41 7.56
CA GLN A 256 -5.27 0.01 7.93
C GLN A 256 -6.23 1.20 7.89
N GLY A 257 -7.50 0.95 7.64
CA GLY A 257 -8.50 2.00 7.60
C GLY A 257 -9.42 1.90 6.40
N VAL A 258 -10.09 3.01 6.12
CA VAL A 258 -11.12 3.12 5.09
C VAL A 258 -10.59 3.95 3.93
N TYR A 259 -10.75 3.41 2.73
CA TYR A 259 -10.41 4.05 1.47
C TYR A 259 -11.70 4.26 0.68
N SER A 260 -11.80 5.39 0.00
CA SER A 260 -12.93 5.66 -0.89
C SER A 260 -12.62 5.13 -2.28
N LEU A 261 -13.41 4.16 -2.75
CA LEU A 261 -13.28 3.59 -4.10
C LEU A 261 -14.02 4.47 -5.10
N GLN A 262 -13.26 5.12 -5.98
CA GLN A 262 -13.74 6.13 -6.92
C GLN A 262 -14.14 5.58 -8.28
N GLY A 263 -13.61 4.41 -8.64
CA GLY A 263 -13.93 3.74 -9.89
C GLY A 263 -12.94 2.66 -10.23
N ILE A 264 -13.02 2.20 -11.48
CA ILE A 264 -12.13 1.22 -12.08
C ILE A 264 -11.44 1.89 -13.27
N ALA A 265 -10.13 1.69 -13.41
CA ALA A 265 -9.34 2.22 -14.52
C ALA A 265 -8.32 1.18 -15.00
N VAL A 266 -7.65 1.47 -16.12
CA VAL A 266 -6.50 0.69 -16.61
C VAL A 266 -5.27 1.59 -16.57
N SER A 267 -4.19 1.10 -15.98
CA SER A 267 -2.96 1.88 -15.83
C SER A 267 -2.18 1.93 -17.14
N LYS A 268 -1.55 3.08 -17.41
CA LYS A 268 -0.53 3.21 -18.47
C LYS A 268 0.86 2.80 -18.00
N ASN A 269 1.06 2.62 -16.69
CA ASN A 269 2.32 2.17 -16.13
C ASN A 269 2.50 0.67 -16.44
N GLN A 270 3.57 0.34 -17.17
CA GLN A 270 3.84 -1.03 -17.59
C GLN A 270 3.99 -1.99 -16.40
N LEU A 271 4.53 -1.55 -15.26
CA LEU A 271 4.77 -2.36 -14.05
C LEU A 271 3.49 -2.68 -13.27
N ILE A 272 2.48 -1.80 -13.33
CA ILE A 272 1.13 -2.08 -12.83
C ILE A 272 0.40 -2.98 -13.82
N GLY A 273 0.58 -2.72 -15.11
CA GLY A 273 0.02 -3.52 -16.18
C GLY A 273 -1.39 -3.11 -16.61
N PRO A 274 -1.90 -3.80 -17.64
CA PRO A 274 -3.15 -3.47 -18.30
C PRO A 274 -4.40 -4.06 -17.61
N THR A 275 -4.24 -4.81 -16.52
CA THR A 275 -5.40 -5.34 -15.78
C THR A 275 -6.18 -4.18 -15.14
N PRO A 276 -7.52 -4.17 -15.24
CA PRO A 276 -8.34 -3.20 -14.53
C PRO A 276 -8.01 -3.13 -13.03
N ASN A 277 -7.88 -1.94 -12.50
CA ASN A 277 -7.51 -1.66 -11.12
C ASN A 277 -8.54 -0.74 -10.45
N PHE A 278 -8.60 -0.76 -9.13
CA PHE A 278 -9.45 0.17 -8.38
C PHE A 278 -8.71 1.46 -8.10
N GLN A 279 -9.34 2.56 -8.49
CA GLN A 279 -8.90 3.90 -8.13
C GLN A 279 -9.43 4.20 -6.72
N LEU A 280 -8.52 4.33 -5.76
CA LEU A 280 -8.86 4.63 -4.37
C LEU A 280 -8.40 6.03 -4.02
N THR A 281 -8.99 6.59 -2.97
CA THR A 281 -8.60 7.88 -2.40
C THR A 281 -8.57 7.76 -0.89
N MET A 282 -7.50 8.24 -0.27
CA MET A 282 -7.37 8.35 1.18
C MET A 282 -7.94 9.67 1.71
N PRO A 283 -8.18 9.79 3.03
CA PRO A 283 -8.45 11.08 3.66
C PRO A 283 -7.39 12.12 3.26
N PHE A 284 -7.78 13.39 3.08
CA PHE A 284 -6.91 14.52 2.70
C PHE A 284 -6.28 14.48 1.29
N GLU A 285 -6.43 13.40 0.52
CA GLU A 285 -5.85 13.30 -0.84
C GLU A 285 -6.66 14.07 -1.90
N GLY A 286 -7.95 14.27 -1.66
CA GLY A 286 -8.85 14.93 -2.60
C GLY A 286 -10.00 15.67 -1.92
N ARG A 287 -11.04 16.00 -2.69
CA ARG A 287 -12.23 16.69 -2.16
C ARG A 287 -12.97 15.77 -1.18
N TRP A 288 -13.40 16.31 -0.04
CA TRP A 288 -14.14 15.52 0.94
C TRP A 288 -15.49 15.01 0.41
N GLN A 289 -16.15 15.74 -0.50
CA GLN A 289 -17.36 15.20 -1.15
C GLN A 289 -17.06 13.92 -1.94
N GLN A 290 -15.93 13.90 -2.64
CA GLN A 290 -15.49 12.74 -3.40
C GLN A 290 -15.15 11.58 -2.47
N TYR A 291 -14.41 11.87 -1.39
CA TYR A 291 -14.05 10.86 -0.39
C TYR A 291 -15.27 10.26 0.30
N PHE A 292 -16.20 11.07 0.80
CA PHE A 292 -17.43 10.61 1.47
C PHE A 292 -18.55 10.22 0.50
N GLN A 293 -18.31 10.36 -0.80
CA GLN A 293 -19.26 10.04 -1.88
C GLN A 293 -20.60 10.76 -1.71
N THR A 294 -20.56 12.01 -1.26
CA THR A 294 -21.74 12.86 -1.21
C THR A 294 -22.10 13.34 -2.62
N PRO A 295 -23.39 13.47 -2.97
CA PRO A 295 -23.80 14.03 -4.26
C PRO A 295 -23.15 15.40 -4.53
N ASP A 296 -22.75 15.66 -5.78
CA ASP A 296 -22.15 16.93 -6.18
C ASP A 296 -23.08 18.14 -5.97
N SER A 297 -24.38 17.90 -5.87
CA SER A 297 -25.39 18.90 -5.56
C SER A 297 -25.37 19.38 -4.10
N ILE A 298 -24.64 18.71 -3.22
CA ILE A 298 -24.49 19.09 -1.81
C ILE A 298 -23.13 19.78 -1.64
N PRO A 299 -23.10 21.11 -1.40
CA PRO A 299 -21.85 21.82 -1.13
C PRO A 299 -21.14 21.25 0.10
N TRP A 300 -19.81 21.26 0.07
CA TRP A 300 -19.03 20.91 1.26
C TRP A 300 -19.08 22.03 2.28
N ASP A 301 -19.37 21.65 3.52
CA ASP A 301 -19.27 22.52 4.68
C ASP A 301 -17.91 22.31 5.35
N SER A 302 -17.05 23.32 5.26
CA SER A 302 -15.69 23.29 5.81
C SER A 302 -15.64 23.28 7.34
N THR A 303 -16.75 23.55 8.03
CA THR A 303 -16.81 23.50 9.49
C THR A 303 -17.02 22.09 10.05
N ARG A 304 -17.30 21.11 9.17
CA ARG A 304 -17.52 19.72 9.57
C ARG A 304 -16.26 19.08 10.15
N ASN A 305 -16.44 18.35 11.24
CA ASN A 305 -15.38 17.53 11.79
C ASN A 305 -15.16 16.26 10.93
N VAL A 306 -14.18 16.34 10.02
CA VAL A 306 -13.85 15.26 9.08
C VAL A 306 -13.42 13.97 9.77
N GLN A 307 -12.79 14.04 10.94
CA GLN A 307 -12.42 12.87 11.73
C GLN A 307 -13.67 12.16 12.27
N ALA A 308 -14.65 12.92 12.77
CA ALA A 308 -15.93 12.36 13.22
C ALA A 308 -16.68 11.71 12.05
N MET A 309 -16.68 12.34 10.87
CA MET A 309 -17.28 11.75 9.66
C MET A 309 -16.57 10.48 9.21
N TYR A 310 -15.24 10.45 9.25
CA TYR A 310 -14.46 9.23 8.98
C TYR A 310 -14.84 8.12 9.96
N ASN A 311 -14.96 8.43 11.24
CA ASN A 311 -15.36 7.47 12.27
C ASN A 311 -16.78 6.92 12.06
N GLN A 312 -17.70 7.72 11.50
CA GLN A 312 -19.06 7.27 11.14
C GLN A 312 -19.10 6.28 9.96
N LEU A 313 -17.98 6.11 9.23
CA LEU A 313 -17.88 5.04 8.23
C LEU A 313 -17.90 3.65 8.88
N MET A 314 -17.67 3.56 10.19
CA MET A 314 -17.57 2.33 10.97
C MET A 314 -18.58 2.32 12.13
N PRO A 315 -18.94 1.13 12.66
CA PRO A 315 -19.69 1.04 13.92
C PRO A 315 -18.82 1.45 15.12
N PRO A 316 -19.42 1.79 16.29
CA PRO A 316 -18.69 2.36 17.42
C PRO A 316 -17.47 1.57 17.91
N ASN A 317 -17.54 0.24 17.95
CA ASN A 317 -16.44 -0.63 18.39
C ASN A 317 -15.26 -0.61 17.41
N TRP A 318 -15.50 -0.34 16.13
CA TRP A 318 -14.47 -0.18 15.11
C TRP A 318 -13.94 1.26 15.06
N ALA A 319 -14.80 2.25 15.27
CA ALA A 319 -14.42 3.66 15.32
C ALA A 319 -13.44 3.96 16.47
N SER A 320 -13.54 3.23 17.59
CA SER A 320 -12.61 3.32 18.74
C SER A 320 -11.36 2.44 18.59
N TYR A 321 -11.30 1.56 17.58
CA TYR A 321 -10.14 0.71 17.35
C TYR A 321 -9.04 1.51 16.66
N ALA A 322 -8.06 1.95 17.45
CA ALA A 322 -7.01 2.89 17.01
C ALA A 322 -6.32 2.53 15.67
N PRO A 323 -6.02 1.26 15.35
CA PRO A 323 -5.42 0.91 14.06
C PRO A 323 -6.25 1.30 12.83
N MET A 324 -7.57 1.46 12.95
CA MET A 324 -8.39 1.93 11.82
C MET A 324 -8.17 3.42 11.47
N GLN A 325 -7.37 4.14 12.26
CA GLN A 325 -6.99 5.52 11.99
C GLN A 325 -5.72 5.66 11.15
N GLU A 326 -5.02 4.56 10.87
CA GLU A 326 -3.75 4.61 10.12
C GLU A 326 -3.92 5.30 8.75
N ALA A 327 -4.97 4.98 7.98
CA ALA A 327 -5.21 5.60 6.67
C ALA A 327 -5.56 7.09 6.77
N PHE A 328 -6.31 7.48 7.81
CA PHE A 328 -6.62 8.88 8.08
C PHE A 328 -5.36 9.68 8.40
N ASN A 329 -4.52 9.15 9.29
CA ASN A 329 -3.29 9.80 9.70
C ASN A 329 -2.24 9.82 8.57
N ALA A 330 -2.12 8.72 7.81
CA ALA A 330 -1.26 8.65 6.64
C ALA A 330 -1.65 9.67 5.57
N GLY A 331 -2.95 9.81 5.30
CA GLY A 331 -3.47 10.85 4.42
C GLY A 331 -3.16 12.26 4.92
N ARG A 332 -3.34 12.52 6.22
CA ARG A 332 -2.97 13.80 6.86
C ARG A 332 -1.48 14.12 6.77
N ILE A 333 -0.62 13.11 6.78
CA ILE A 333 0.83 13.25 6.57
C ILE A 333 1.15 13.62 5.11
N GLY A 334 0.24 13.35 4.18
CA GLY A 334 0.43 13.56 2.75
C GLY A 334 0.83 12.29 1.99
N ARG A 335 0.56 11.09 2.53
CA ARG A 335 0.55 9.89 1.68
C ARG A 335 -0.64 9.96 0.73
N THR A 336 -0.43 9.53 -0.51
CA THR A 336 -1.43 9.56 -1.59
C THR A 336 -1.21 8.36 -2.53
N GLU A 337 -2.05 8.25 -3.57
CA GLU A 337 -1.89 7.36 -4.73
C GLU A 337 -1.82 5.86 -4.41
N ILE A 338 -2.42 5.46 -3.28
CA ILE A 338 -2.61 4.05 -2.94
C ILE A 338 -3.79 3.53 -3.74
N ILE A 339 -3.54 2.65 -4.70
CA ILE A 339 -4.57 1.96 -5.48
C ILE A 339 -4.55 0.45 -5.20
N ALA A 340 -5.59 -0.28 -5.64
CA ALA A 340 -5.59 -1.75 -5.61
C ALA A 340 -5.48 -2.29 -7.03
N HIS A 341 -4.37 -2.99 -7.31
CA HIS A 341 -3.97 -3.29 -8.68
C HIS A 341 -3.23 -4.64 -8.83
N GLY A 342 -3.18 -5.11 -10.07
CA GLY A 342 -2.35 -6.24 -10.49
C GLY A 342 -0.92 -5.80 -10.78
N THR A 343 -0.13 -6.59 -11.47
CA THR A 343 1.28 -6.26 -11.72
C THR A 343 1.87 -7.12 -12.81
N THR A 344 2.82 -6.55 -13.55
CA THR A 344 3.62 -7.26 -14.55
C THR A 344 5.05 -7.50 -14.08
N ILE A 345 5.40 -7.08 -12.86
CA ILE A 345 6.71 -7.32 -12.25
C ILE A 345 6.99 -8.82 -12.25
N ASN A 346 8.25 -9.20 -12.50
CA ASN A 346 8.62 -10.60 -12.45
C ASN A 346 8.61 -11.10 -10.98
N PRO A 347 7.79 -12.10 -10.61
CA PRO A 347 7.77 -12.64 -9.25
C PRO A 347 9.11 -13.25 -8.80
N ASP A 348 9.99 -13.61 -9.74
CA ASP A 348 11.28 -14.22 -9.41
C ASP A 348 12.23 -13.29 -8.63
N TYR A 349 12.02 -11.97 -8.64
CA TYR A 349 12.73 -11.04 -7.75
C TYR A 349 12.51 -11.33 -6.26
N PHE A 350 11.41 -12.00 -5.93
CA PHE A 350 10.99 -12.28 -4.57
C PHE A 350 11.04 -13.76 -4.23
N LYS A 351 11.69 -14.59 -5.05
CA LYS A 351 11.81 -16.02 -4.82
C LYS A 351 12.44 -16.31 -3.45
N GLY A 352 11.79 -17.19 -2.67
CA GLY A 352 12.21 -17.53 -1.31
C GLY A 352 11.65 -16.61 -0.22
N LYS A 353 10.93 -15.54 -0.56
CA LYS A 353 10.20 -14.72 0.42
C LYS A 353 8.85 -15.36 0.78
N PRO A 354 8.31 -15.15 2.00
CA PRO A 354 7.04 -15.76 2.42
C PRO A 354 5.82 -15.33 1.57
N TYR A 355 5.90 -14.15 0.95
CA TYR A 355 4.89 -13.63 0.04
C TYR A 355 5.11 -14.04 -1.42
N TYR A 356 6.10 -14.87 -1.77
CA TYR A 356 6.18 -15.38 -3.15
C TYR A 356 4.95 -16.25 -3.49
N PRO A 357 4.30 -16.10 -4.67
CA PRO A 357 4.73 -15.39 -5.87
C PRO A 357 4.14 -13.98 -6.05
N PHE A 358 3.80 -13.27 -4.98
CA PHE A 358 3.34 -11.89 -5.06
C PHE A 358 4.51 -10.93 -5.27
N THR A 359 4.25 -9.81 -5.93
CA THR A 359 5.25 -8.77 -6.20
C THR A 359 4.81 -7.46 -5.54
N PRO A 360 5.29 -7.13 -4.34
CA PRO A 360 4.92 -5.89 -3.67
C PRO A 360 5.36 -4.67 -4.49
N THR A 361 4.58 -3.59 -4.44
CA THR A 361 4.87 -2.32 -5.10
C THR A 361 5.12 -1.21 -4.08
N MET A 362 5.10 0.06 -4.48
CA MET A 362 5.43 1.21 -3.63
C MET A 362 4.27 1.59 -2.67
N GLY A 363 3.73 0.62 -1.93
CA GLY A 363 2.75 0.83 -0.86
C GLY A 363 1.27 0.68 -1.24
N CYS A 364 1.00 0.23 -2.47
CA CYS A 364 -0.34 -0.12 -2.94
C CYS A 364 -0.76 -1.54 -2.51
N LEU A 365 -2.05 -1.83 -2.66
CA LEU A 365 -2.58 -3.19 -2.53
C LEU A 365 -2.33 -3.96 -3.83
N CYS A 366 -1.49 -4.98 -3.78
CA CYS A 366 -1.12 -5.74 -4.97
C CYS A 366 -1.74 -7.15 -4.95
N ALA A 367 -2.59 -7.44 -5.93
CA ALA A 367 -3.19 -8.75 -6.10
C ALA A 367 -2.30 -9.66 -6.97
N LYS A 368 -2.34 -10.97 -6.71
CA LYS A 368 -1.51 -11.95 -7.43
C LYS A 368 -1.85 -11.98 -8.91
N GLU A 369 -0.84 -11.79 -9.75
CA GLU A 369 -0.94 -11.98 -11.19
C GLU A 369 0.22 -12.81 -11.73
N LEU A 370 -0.12 -13.82 -12.53
CA LEU A 370 0.85 -14.64 -13.24
C LEU A 370 0.57 -14.53 -14.73
N TRP A 371 1.65 -14.37 -15.50
CA TRP A 371 1.60 -14.06 -16.92
C TRP A 371 2.30 -15.15 -17.73
N ASN A 372 1.79 -15.43 -18.91
CA ASN A 372 2.44 -16.31 -19.86
C ASN A 372 3.57 -15.53 -20.56
N ILE A 373 4.81 -15.89 -20.24
CA ILE A 373 6.00 -15.21 -20.74
C ILE A 373 6.28 -15.43 -22.24
N SER A 374 5.58 -16.36 -22.89
CA SER A 374 5.74 -16.66 -24.31
C SER A 374 4.78 -15.87 -25.19
N ASN A 375 3.60 -15.50 -24.67
CA ASN A 375 2.58 -14.81 -25.45
C ASN A 375 1.99 -13.55 -24.80
N GLY A 376 2.43 -13.17 -23.59
CA GLY A 376 2.06 -11.91 -22.96
C GLY A 376 0.67 -11.85 -22.31
N HIS A 377 -0.09 -12.95 -22.30
CA HIS A 377 -1.44 -13.00 -21.73
C HIS A 377 -1.46 -13.43 -20.26
N LEU A 378 -2.53 -13.07 -19.54
CA LEU A 378 -2.77 -13.48 -18.16
C LEU A 378 -2.99 -15.00 -18.03
N LEU A 379 -2.27 -15.65 -17.11
CA LEU A 379 -2.52 -17.02 -16.66
C LEU A 379 -3.43 -17.05 -15.43
N ILE A 380 -3.16 -16.19 -14.46
CA ILE A 380 -3.92 -16.02 -13.20
C ILE A 380 -3.98 -14.52 -12.90
N SER A 381 -5.14 -14.02 -12.49
CA SER A 381 -5.26 -12.64 -12.00
C SER A 381 -6.34 -12.54 -10.93
N GLU A 382 -5.91 -12.42 -9.69
CA GLU A 382 -6.79 -12.11 -8.56
C GLU A 382 -7.37 -10.69 -8.70
N GLN A 383 -6.62 -9.77 -9.31
CA GLN A 383 -7.08 -8.41 -9.55
C GLN A 383 -8.26 -8.36 -10.53
N TYR A 384 -8.14 -9.05 -11.66
CA TYR A 384 -9.22 -9.13 -12.65
C TYR A 384 -10.47 -9.72 -12.01
N ASN A 385 -10.32 -10.85 -11.32
CA ASN A 385 -11.43 -11.52 -10.64
C ASN A 385 -12.08 -10.60 -9.60
N LEU A 386 -11.29 -9.87 -8.79
CA LEU A 386 -11.82 -8.94 -7.79
C LEU A 386 -12.59 -7.77 -8.45
N THR A 387 -12.06 -7.18 -9.52
CA THR A 387 -12.75 -6.10 -10.26
C THR A 387 -14.03 -6.57 -10.95
N SER A 388 -14.03 -7.77 -11.55
CA SER A 388 -15.23 -8.40 -12.10
C SER A 388 -16.27 -8.67 -11.04
N SER A 389 -15.86 -9.24 -9.90
CA SER A 389 -16.76 -9.55 -8.80
C SER A 389 -17.36 -8.30 -8.17
N PHE A 390 -16.60 -7.22 -8.06
CA PHE A 390 -17.14 -5.92 -7.68
C PHE A 390 -18.14 -5.44 -8.74
N SER A 391 -17.80 -5.41 -10.03
CA SER A 391 -18.68 -4.92 -11.11
C SER A 391 -19.94 -5.77 -11.38
N ALA A 392 -20.09 -6.93 -10.74
CA ALA A 392 -21.24 -7.82 -10.92
C ALA A 392 -22.59 -7.21 -10.47
N THR A 393 -22.58 -6.14 -9.66
CA THR A 393 -23.77 -5.37 -9.29
C THR A 393 -23.63 -3.91 -9.70
N PRO A 394 -24.75 -3.18 -9.92
CA PRO A 394 -24.70 -1.76 -10.26
C PRO A 394 -23.86 -0.90 -9.31
N GLY A 395 -23.31 0.18 -9.83
CA GLY A 395 -22.47 1.13 -9.11
C GLY A 395 -20.98 0.81 -9.20
N SER A 396 -20.19 1.83 -9.57
CA SER A 396 -18.72 1.76 -9.69
C SER A 396 -17.97 2.33 -8.49
N LYS A 397 -18.69 2.89 -7.51
CA LYS A 397 -18.14 3.47 -6.28
C LYS A 397 -18.48 2.61 -5.06
N GLY A 398 -17.68 2.75 -4.01
CA GLY A 398 -17.85 2.03 -2.75
C GLY A 398 -16.73 2.33 -1.77
N TYR A 399 -16.54 1.51 -0.75
CA TYR A 399 -15.41 1.65 0.16
C TYR A 399 -14.52 0.41 0.13
N LEU A 400 -13.23 0.59 0.37
CA LEU A 400 -12.30 -0.49 0.62
C LEU A 400 -11.77 -0.35 2.04
N PHE A 401 -11.93 -1.40 2.84
CA PHE A 401 -11.42 -1.46 4.21
C PHE A 401 -10.16 -2.32 4.22
N VAL A 402 -9.04 -1.79 4.71
CA VAL A 402 -7.83 -2.56 5.00
C VAL A 402 -7.79 -2.86 6.49
N ILE A 403 -7.75 -4.14 6.85
CA ILE A 403 -7.92 -4.60 8.24
C ILE A 403 -6.89 -5.68 8.54
N ASN A 404 -6.16 -5.53 9.64
CA ASN A 404 -5.30 -6.60 10.15
C ASN A 404 -6.10 -7.44 11.14
N LEU A 405 -6.11 -8.75 10.96
CA LEU A 405 -6.88 -9.67 11.82
C LEU A 405 -6.08 -10.14 13.04
N ASP A 406 -4.83 -10.56 12.80
CA ASP A 406 -3.91 -11.05 13.82
C ASP A 406 -2.47 -11.04 13.28
N ASN A 407 -1.53 -11.50 14.09
CA ASN A 407 -0.11 -11.55 13.76
C ASN A 407 0.41 -12.99 13.55
N GLN A 408 -0.40 -13.88 12.97
CA GLN A 408 0.08 -15.24 12.68
C GLN A 408 1.11 -15.23 11.53
N PRO A 409 2.22 -15.98 11.64
CA PRO A 409 3.26 -16.03 10.63
C PRO A 409 2.89 -17.00 9.48
N LYS A 410 1.73 -16.77 8.87
CA LYS A 410 1.23 -17.54 7.72
C LYS A 410 0.20 -16.72 6.93
N PRO A 411 -0.02 -17.02 5.64
CA PRO A 411 -1.07 -16.38 4.85
C PRO A 411 -2.46 -16.53 5.51
N LEU A 412 -3.37 -15.62 5.21
CA LEU A 412 -4.78 -15.84 5.54
C LEU A 412 -5.34 -16.98 4.70
N SER A 413 -6.08 -17.89 5.34
CA SER A 413 -6.67 -19.03 4.64
C SER A 413 -8.13 -18.76 4.30
N ARG A 414 -8.63 -19.46 3.26
CA ARG A 414 -10.06 -19.47 2.92
C ARG A 414 -10.93 -19.82 4.14
N ALA A 415 -10.51 -20.81 4.92
CA ALA A 415 -11.25 -21.29 6.08
C ALA A 415 -11.42 -20.19 7.14
N ASP A 416 -10.37 -19.39 7.38
CA ASP A 416 -10.41 -18.25 8.32
C ASP A 416 -11.55 -17.29 7.93
N ILE A 417 -11.66 -16.96 6.64
CA ILE A 417 -12.62 -15.96 6.15
C ILE A 417 -14.03 -16.53 6.00
N GLU A 418 -14.17 -17.75 5.49
CA GLU A 418 -15.48 -18.39 5.35
C GLU A 418 -16.17 -18.62 6.70
N ALA A 419 -15.42 -18.94 7.76
CA ALA A 419 -15.98 -19.07 9.10
C ALA A 419 -16.61 -17.75 9.58
N ILE A 420 -15.94 -16.63 9.34
CA ILE A 420 -16.43 -15.29 9.73
C ILE A 420 -17.68 -14.92 8.94
N VAL A 421 -17.67 -15.11 7.62
CA VAL A 421 -18.83 -14.80 6.76
C VAL A 421 -20.01 -15.70 7.10
N LYS A 422 -19.80 -17.01 7.30
CA LYS A 422 -20.89 -17.94 7.69
C LYS A 422 -21.54 -17.55 9.01
N ARG A 423 -20.75 -17.12 9.99
CA ARG A 423 -21.29 -16.63 11.27
C ARG A 423 -22.21 -15.43 11.06
N PHE A 424 -21.77 -14.45 10.26
CA PHE A 424 -22.59 -13.29 9.93
C PHE A 424 -23.87 -13.65 9.16
N GLU A 425 -23.80 -14.57 8.20
CA GLU A 425 -24.97 -14.96 7.39
C GLU A 425 -26.01 -15.81 8.15
N ALA A 426 -25.64 -16.36 9.31
CA ALA A 426 -26.53 -17.12 10.18
C ALA A 426 -27.33 -16.23 11.17
N GLU A 427 -26.97 -14.96 11.31
CA GLU A 427 -27.63 -13.95 12.16
C GLU A 427 -28.62 -13.08 11.37
#